data_AF-A0A2T7THK7-F1
#
_entry.id   AF-A0A2T7THK7-F1
#
_cell.length_a   1.000
_cell.length_b   1.000
_cell.length_c   1.000
_cell.angle_alpha   90.00
_cell.angle_beta   90.00
_cell.angle_gamma   90.00
#
_symmetry.space_group_name_H-M   'P 1'
#
loop_
_entity.id
_entity.type
_entity.pdbx_description
1 polymer ?
#
loop_
_entity_poly.entity_id
_entity_poly.type
_entity_poly.pdbx_seq_one_letter_code
_entity_poly.pdbx_strand_id
1 'polypeptide(L)'
;MSLAPGGPRHRTDSVMIDTADIVRELNDLLTPRIVAGMAGKKDPGQARKWANGSLAVPPPEQERLRFAYDLLKQIESAHRRSVAQAWAITVNPRLGYTTPVKAIREERFNEAAAAMRALLEEAYDG
;
A
#
# COMPACT_ATOMS: atom_id res chain seq x y z
N MET A 1 20.35 35.92 15.10
CA MET A 1 19.08 35.93 14.36
C MET A 1 19.24 35.05 13.13
N SER A 2 18.31 34.10 12.94
CA SER A 2 17.99 33.36 11.70
C SER A 2 18.98 32.32 11.15
N LEU A 3 18.66 31.05 11.45
CA LEU A 3 18.92 29.88 10.63
C LEU A 3 17.95 29.90 9.43
N ALA A 4 18.47 29.71 8.22
CA ALA A 4 17.68 29.43 7.01
C ALA A 4 18.51 28.56 6.04
N PRO A 5 17.87 27.71 5.23
CA PRO A 5 18.11 26.27 5.36
C PRO A 5 18.64 25.59 4.09
N GLY A 6 19.27 24.43 4.32
CA GLY A 6 19.13 23.22 3.50
C GLY A 6 19.43 23.38 2.02
N GLY A 7 20.70 23.22 1.66
CA GLY A 7 21.11 22.99 0.28
C GLY A 7 20.36 21.83 -0.37
N PRO A 8 20.32 21.79 -1.73
CA PRO A 8 19.56 20.81 -2.47
C PRO A 8 19.92 19.40 -2.02
N ARG A 9 18.92 18.69 -1.49
CA ARG A 9 19.06 17.25 -1.24
C ARG A 9 19.18 16.60 -2.60
N HIS A 10 20.36 16.08 -2.90
CA HIS A 10 20.61 15.22 -4.04
C HIS A 10 19.62 14.06 -3.99
N ARG A 11 18.57 14.14 -4.83
CA ARG A 11 17.72 13.02 -5.18
C ARG A 11 18.55 12.15 -6.13
N THR A 12 19.35 11.26 -5.56
CA THR A 12 20.08 10.27 -6.35
C THR A 12 19.06 9.49 -7.17
N ASP A 13 19.27 9.49 -8.47
CA ASP A 13 18.51 8.76 -9.47
C ASP A 13 18.38 7.28 -9.07
N SER A 14 17.17 6.90 -8.73
CA SER A 14 16.71 5.52 -8.72
C SER A 14 15.29 5.57 -9.24
N VAL A 15 15.00 4.75 -10.25
CA VAL A 15 13.69 4.61 -10.93
C VAL A 15 12.68 3.90 -10.00
N MET A 16 12.72 4.22 -8.71
CA MET A 16 11.91 3.63 -7.64
C MET A 16 10.97 4.71 -7.14
N ILE A 17 9.67 4.45 -7.21
CA ILE A 17 8.64 5.35 -6.67
C ILE A 17 8.92 5.66 -5.19
N ASP A 18 8.81 6.95 -4.83
CA ASP A 18 9.00 7.43 -3.47
C ASP A 18 7.94 6.79 -2.55
N THR A 19 8.31 6.43 -1.33
CA THR A 19 7.38 5.90 -0.34
C THR A 19 6.22 6.87 -0.10
N ALA A 20 6.44 8.20 -0.13
CA ALA A 20 5.37 9.18 0.02
C ALA A 20 4.37 9.12 -1.16
N ASP A 21 4.86 8.93 -2.38
CA ASP A 21 4.03 8.76 -3.57
C ASP A 21 3.21 7.45 -3.49
N ILE A 22 3.82 6.36 -3.03
CA ILE A 22 3.11 5.10 -2.74
C ILE A 22 1.96 5.34 -1.76
N VAL A 23 2.22 6.02 -0.63
CA VAL A 23 1.18 6.27 0.36
C VAL A 23 0.07 7.15 -0.21
N ARG A 24 0.41 8.14 -1.06
CA ARG A 24 -0.58 8.98 -1.74
C ARG A 24 -1.49 8.14 -2.62
N GLU A 25 -0.94 7.27 -3.47
CA GLU A 25 -1.73 6.42 -4.35
C GLU A 25 -2.59 5.41 -3.59
N LEU A 26 -2.06 4.81 -2.52
CA LEU A 26 -2.83 3.93 -1.65
C LEU A 26 -3.97 4.66 -0.93
N ASN A 27 -3.75 5.90 -0.49
CA ASN A 27 -4.78 6.72 0.13
C ASN A 27 -5.92 7.02 -0.86
N ASP A 28 -5.57 7.27 -2.12
CA ASP A 28 -6.51 7.53 -3.21
C ASP A 28 -7.28 6.27 -3.63
N LEU A 29 -6.64 5.11 -3.54
CA LEU A 29 -7.25 3.82 -3.85
C LEU A 29 -8.16 3.35 -2.71
N LEU A 30 -7.70 3.36 -1.45
CA LEU A 30 -8.37 2.69 -0.34
C LEU A 30 -8.93 3.59 0.75
N THR A 31 -8.45 4.82 0.90
CA THR A 31 -8.60 5.76 2.03
C THR A 31 -7.45 5.74 3.06
N PRO A 32 -7.12 6.91 3.67
CA PRO A 32 -6.12 7.01 4.73
C PRO A 32 -6.39 6.13 5.97
N ARG A 33 -7.66 5.81 6.25
CA ARG A 33 -8.02 4.96 7.39
C ARG A 33 -7.57 3.52 7.17
N ILE A 34 -7.81 3.00 5.97
CA ILE A 34 -7.41 1.64 5.61
C ILE A 34 -5.88 1.55 5.52
N VAL A 35 -5.23 2.54 4.91
CA VAL A 35 -3.76 2.61 4.79
C VAL A 35 -3.08 2.69 6.16
N ALA A 36 -3.56 3.55 7.05
CA ALA A 36 -3.05 3.61 8.43
C ALA A 36 -3.25 2.27 9.16
N GLY A 37 -4.43 1.66 9.04
CA GLY A 37 -4.73 0.36 9.63
C GLY A 37 -3.83 -0.76 9.11
N MET A 38 -3.55 -0.79 7.81
CA MET A 38 -2.63 -1.73 7.15
C MET A 38 -1.20 -1.59 7.68
N ALA A 39 -0.77 -0.35 7.91
CA ALA A 39 0.52 -0.04 8.54
C ALA A 39 0.52 -0.21 10.08
N GLY A 40 -0.54 -0.77 10.67
CA GLY A 40 -0.64 -1.00 12.11
C GLY A 40 -0.88 0.25 12.96
N LYS A 41 -1.26 1.39 12.35
CA LYS A 41 -1.56 2.64 13.04
C LYS A 41 -3.05 2.80 13.28
N LYS A 42 -3.38 3.42 14.43
CA LYS A 42 -4.76 3.75 14.80
C LYS A 42 -5.23 5.10 14.24
N ASP A 43 -4.29 6.01 13.98
CA ASP A 43 -4.58 7.37 13.52
C ASP A 43 -4.47 7.48 11.98
N PRO A 44 -5.59 7.70 11.25
CA PRO A 44 -5.57 7.97 9.81
C PRO A 44 -4.77 9.21 9.41
N GLY A 45 -4.56 10.15 10.35
CA GLY A 45 -3.73 11.33 10.14
C GLY A 45 -2.27 11.00 9.84
N GLN A 46 -1.75 9.86 10.32
CA GLN A 46 -0.40 9.41 9.99
C GLN A 46 -0.25 9.15 8.49
N ALA A 47 -1.19 8.43 7.88
CA ALA A 47 -1.16 8.14 6.45
C ALA A 47 -1.24 9.41 5.59
N ARG A 48 -1.93 10.46 6.05
CA ARG A 48 -1.95 11.77 5.37
C ARG A 48 -0.60 12.50 5.47
N LYS A 49 0.02 12.48 6.66
CA LYS A 49 1.35 13.08 6.90
C LYS A 49 2.47 12.36 6.13
N TRP A 50 2.33 11.05 5.94
CA TRP A 50 3.23 10.27 5.10
C TRP A 50 3.07 10.64 3.63
N ALA A 51 1.83 10.70 3.11
CA ALA A 51 1.57 11.02 1.71
C ALA A 51 2.01 12.44 1.29
N ASN A 52 2.06 13.40 2.22
CA ASN A 52 2.54 14.76 1.95
C ASN A 52 4.01 14.99 2.35
N GLY A 53 4.72 13.94 2.80
CA GLY A 53 6.12 14.01 3.20
C GLY A 53 6.41 14.76 4.51
N SER A 54 5.37 15.18 5.26
CA SER A 54 5.55 15.83 6.57
C SER A 54 6.03 14.88 7.66
N LEU A 55 5.91 13.57 7.42
CA LEU A 55 6.39 12.51 8.31
C LEU A 55 7.00 11.40 7.46
N ALA A 56 8.18 10.89 7.86
CA ALA A 56 8.76 9.71 7.24
C ALA A 56 7.98 8.44 7.67
N VAL A 57 7.82 7.50 6.75
CA VAL A 57 7.27 6.17 7.04
C VAL A 57 8.39 5.33 7.69
N PRO A 58 8.20 4.70 8.86
CA PRO A 58 9.22 3.83 9.44
C PRO A 58 9.38 2.51 8.63
N PRO A 59 10.55 1.85 8.66
CA PRO A 59 10.85 0.73 7.75
C PRO A 59 9.84 -0.42 7.73
N PRO A 60 9.31 -0.93 8.87
CA PRO A 60 8.32 -2.01 8.84
C PRO A 60 7.02 -1.62 8.13
N GLU A 61 6.60 -0.36 8.26
CA GLU A 61 5.44 0.17 7.55
C GLU A 61 5.73 0.40 6.07
N GLN A 62 6.96 0.78 5.71
CA GLN A 62 7.35 0.90 4.31
C GLN A 62 7.20 -0.41 3.57
N GLU A 63 7.66 -1.52 4.17
CA GLU A 63 7.58 -2.85 3.57
C GLU A 63 6.13 -3.25 3.29
N ARG A 64 5.25 -3.14 4.29
CA ARG A 64 3.82 -3.46 4.15
C ARG A 64 3.13 -2.60 3.09
N LEU A 65 3.42 -1.30 3.06
CA LEU A 65 2.80 -0.36 2.10
C LEU A 65 3.33 -0.57 0.69
N ARG A 66 4.63 -0.82 0.51
CA ARG A 66 5.22 -1.16 -0.79
C ARG A 66 4.62 -2.45 -1.34
N PHE A 67 4.57 -3.49 -0.51
CA PHE A 67 3.98 -4.76 -0.89
C PHE A 67 2.50 -4.61 -1.29
N ALA A 68 1.71 -3.88 -0.50
CA ALA A 68 0.31 -3.63 -0.84
C ALA A 68 0.14 -2.87 -2.15
N TYR A 69 0.97 -1.86 -2.39
CA TYR A 69 0.94 -1.07 -3.62
C TYR A 69 1.21 -1.95 -4.84
N ASP A 70 2.27 -2.78 -4.79
CA ASP A 70 2.63 -3.65 -5.91
C ASP A 70 1.52 -4.67 -6.23
N LEU A 71 0.89 -5.26 -5.21
CA LEU A 71 -0.23 -6.18 -5.39
C LEU A 71 -1.45 -5.49 -6.01
N LEU A 72 -1.83 -4.33 -5.46
CA LEU A 72 -3.03 -3.63 -5.90
C LEU A 72 -2.86 -3.02 -7.28
N LYS A 73 -1.64 -2.62 -7.67
CA LYS A 73 -1.34 -2.18 -9.03
C LYS A 73 -1.42 -3.30 -10.06
N GLN A 74 -0.97 -4.51 -9.71
CA GLN A 74 -1.15 -5.67 -10.58
C GLN A 74 -2.65 -5.97 -10.81
N ILE A 75 -3.46 -5.94 -9.75
CA ILE A 75 -4.91 -6.12 -9.87
C ILE A 75 -5.57 -4.98 -10.64
N GLU A 76 -5.20 -3.72 -10.37
CA GLU A 76 -5.72 -2.55 -11.08
C GLU A 76 -5.34 -2.55 -12.57
N SER A 77 -4.19 -3.12 -12.94
CA SER A 77 -3.73 -3.25 -14.33
C SER A 77 -4.48 -4.35 -15.09
N ALA A 78 -4.72 -5.50 -14.45
CA ALA A 78 -5.44 -6.62 -15.06
C ALA A 78 -6.98 -6.44 -15.04
N HIS A 79 -7.49 -5.69 -14.07
CA HIS A 79 -8.91 -5.45 -13.87
C HIS A 79 -9.22 -3.95 -13.81
N ARG A 80 -10.32 -3.57 -13.14
CA ARG A 80 -10.65 -2.17 -12.88
C ARG A 80 -10.27 -1.80 -11.46
N ARG A 81 -10.02 -0.51 -11.23
CA ARG A 81 -9.78 0.07 -9.89
C ARG A 81 -10.76 -0.42 -8.81
N SER A 82 -12.04 -0.55 -9.15
CA SER A 82 -13.08 -1.03 -8.22
C SER A 82 -12.85 -2.48 -7.75
N VAL A 83 -12.27 -3.33 -8.59
CA VAL A 83 -11.93 -4.73 -8.24
C VAL A 83 -10.76 -4.74 -7.25
N ALA A 84 -9.72 -3.95 -7.48
CA ALA A 84 -8.61 -3.82 -6.55
C ALA A 84 -9.08 -3.31 -5.17
N GLN A 85 -9.97 -2.31 -5.15
CA GLN A 85 -10.59 -1.79 -3.93
C GLN A 85 -11.38 -2.87 -3.19
N ALA A 86 -12.30 -3.54 -3.89
CA ALA A 86 -13.15 -4.57 -3.30
C ALA A 86 -12.31 -5.74 -2.76
N TRP A 87 -11.34 -6.21 -3.55
CA TRP A 87 -10.45 -7.30 -3.15
C TRP A 87 -9.69 -6.95 -1.86
N ALA A 88 -9.13 -5.74 -1.75
CA ALA A 88 -8.35 -5.34 -0.59
C ALA A 88 -9.12 -5.43 0.75
N ILE A 89 -10.43 -5.16 0.73
CA ILE A 89 -11.27 -5.02 1.93
C ILE A 89 -12.27 -6.16 2.13
N THR A 90 -12.43 -7.05 1.16
CA THR A 90 -13.36 -8.17 1.24
C THR A 90 -12.67 -9.40 1.84
N VAL A 91 -13.44 -10.20 2.58
CA VAL A 91 -12.97 -11.46 3.15
C VAL A 91 -12.56 -12.41 2.04
N ASN A 92 -11.36 -12.97 2.14
CA ASN A 92 -10.80 -13.91 1.18
C ASN A 92 -10.62 -15.29 1.83
N PRO A 93 -11.32 -16.35 1.36
CA PRO A 93 -11.17 -17.72 1.88
C PRO A 93 -9.73 -18.25 1.79
N ARG A 94 -8.98 -17.83 0.75
CA ARG A 94 -7.57 -18.22 0.56
C ARG A 94 -6.63 -17.61 1.60
N LEU A 95 -7.10 -16.62 2.37
CA LEU A 95 -6.36 -16.00 3.46
C LEU A 95 -6.88 -16.42 4.84
N GLY A 96 -7.56 -17.57 4.93
CA GLY A 96 -8.14 -18.04 6.18
C GLY A 96 -9.30 -17.14 6.64
N TYR A 97 -10.16 -16.74 5.71
CA TYR A 97 -11.33 -15.89 5.96
C TYR A 97 -11.00 -14.52 6.59
N THR A 98 -9.86 -13.94 6.19
CA THR A 98 -9.47 -12.56 6.54
C THR A 98 -9.41 -11.67 5.29
N THR A 99 -9.29 -10.36 5.47
CA THR A 99 -9.12 -9.42 4.36
C THR A 99 -7.65 -9.32 3.94
N PRO A 100 -7.32 -9.07 2.65
CA PRO A 100 -5.94 -8.85 2.23
C PRO A 100 -5.21 -7.74 3.00
N VAL A 101 -5.89 -6.64 3.30
CA VAL A 101 -5.34 -5.57 4.17
C VAL A 101 -4.87 -6.11 5.51
N LYS A 102 -5.65 -7.02 6.13
CA LYS A 102 -5.29 -7.60 7.42
C LYS A 102 -4.16 -8.62 7.28
N ALA A 103 -4.18 -9.46 6.24
CA ALA A 103 -3.08 -10.40 5.97
C ALA A 103 -1.73 -9.67 5.75
N ILE A 104 -1.73 -8.56 4.99
CA ILE A 104 -0.55 -7.72 4.78
C ILE A 104 -0.07 -7.09 6.09
N ARG A 105 -1.00 -6.61 6.93
CA ARG A 105 -0.66 -6.08 8.26
C ARG A 105 0.03 -7.13 9.13
N GLU A 106 -0.41 -8.39 9.03
CA GLU A 106 0.13 -9.56 9.73
C GLU A 106 1.37 -10.16 9.04
N GLU A 107 1.94 -9.49 8.04
CA GLU A 107 3.15 -9.91 7.31
C GLU A 107 3.01 -11.26 6.59
N ARG A 108 1.77 -11.67 6.32
CA ARG A 108 1.43 -12.88 5.54
C ARG A 108 1.56 -12.62 4.04
N PHE A 109 2.70 -12.07 3.63
CA PHE A 109 2.94 -11.58 2.26
C PHE A 109 2.84 -12.71 1.22
N ASN A 110 3.40 -13.88 1.52
CA ASN A 110 3.36 -15.02 0.59
C ASN A 110 1.91 -15.48 0.33
N GLU A 111 1.08 -15.55 1.36
CA GLU A 111 -0.34 -15.91 1.24
C GLU A 111 -1.11 -14.84 0.46
N ALA A 112 -0.88 -13.55 0.76
CA ALA A 112 -1.50 -12.44 0.03
C ALA A 112 -1.12 -12.44 -1.46
N ALA A 113 0.14 -12.70 -1.80
CA ALA A 113 0.61 -12.82 -3.18
C ALA A 113 0.00 -14.04 -3.90
N ALA A 114 -0.13 -15.18 -3.21
CA ALA A 114 -0.79 -16.36 -3.77
C ALA A 114 -2.29 -16.10 -4.04
N ALA A 115 -2.98 -15.45 -3.10
CA ALA A 115 -4.39 -15.09 -3.27
C ALA A 115 -4.62 -14.07 -4.41
N MET A 116 -3.69 -13.13 -4.60
CA MET A 116 -3.72 -12.19 -5.73
C MET A 116 -3.49 -12.91 -7.06
N ARG A 117 -2.50 -13.81 -7.14
CA ARG A 117 -2.26 -14.62 -8.36
C ARG A 117 -3.48 -15.46 -8.74
N ALA A 118 -4.12 -16.11 -7.78
CA ALA A 118 -5.34 -16.86 -8.02
C ALA A 118 -6.49 -15.99 -8.57
N LEU A 119 -6.63 -14.75 -8.09
CA LEU A 119 -7.61 -13.80 -8.66
C LEU A 119 -7.28 -13.48 -10.13
N LEU A 120 -6.00 -13.26 -10.44
CA LEU A 120 -5.57 -12.94 -11.80
C LEU A 120 -5.74 -14.13 -12.74
N GLU A 121 -5.46 -15.35 -12.29
CA GLU A 121 -5.66 -16.58 -13.07
C GLU A 121 -7.16 -16.81 -13.38
N GLU A 122 -8.04 -16.65 -12.38
CA GLU A 122 -9.50 -16.71 -12.58
C GLU A 122 -10.00 -15.68 -13.60
N ALA A 123 -9.29 -14.57 -13.80
CA ALA A 123 -9.61 -13.57 -14.80
C ALA A 123 -9.32 -14.01 -16.24
N TYR A 124 -8.32 -14.87 -16.42
CA TYR A 124 -7.90 -15.36 -17.75
C TYR A 124 -8.74 -16.55 -18.23
N ASP A 125 -9.33 -17.30 -17.30
CA ASP A 125 -10.18 -18.47 -17.59
C ASP A 125 -11.65 -18.10 -17.89
N GLY A 126 -12.00 -16.81 -17.94
CA GLY A 126 -13.37 -16.29 -18.09
C GLY A 126 -13.63 -15.45 -19.33
#